data_AF-A0A9P5YTI6-F1
#
_entry.id   AF-A0A9P5YTI6-F1
#
_cell.length_a   1.000
_cell.length_b   1.000
_cell.length_c   1.000
_cell.angle_alpha   90.00
_cell.angle_beta   90.00
_cell.angle_gamma   90.00
#
_symmetry.space_group_name_H-M   'P 1'
#
loop_
_entity.id
_entity.type
_entity.pdbx_description
1 polymer ?
#
loop_
_entity_poly.entity_id
_entity_poly.type
_entity_poly.pdbx_seq_one_letter_code
_entity_poly.pdbx_strand_id
1 'polypeptide(L)'
;MRFNVLISLTFLATFVAGRAVIPTDGALSPCSELEALEGAAEKLWGAIMFRSSNAKKARIALEAPAKAEAKAKRIEAAQRAAKKYKGTTNLPDRKTTFHVPGAPATPAKPARTYTGVDVRKAVYEGHKEADRIKNLSKTKQKSSLLKPFHNRLHEVPRPRGAARPLKNMKVLPNNARHPPGKEFPLYEPGSTTLGPARVITQKTKQGHTTVKGVVSHDQSRQPGPGYNDHFKVKGKKH
;
A
#
# COMPACT_ATOMS: atom_id res chain seq x y z
N MET A 1 16.81 -20.16 9.32
CA MET A 1 17.96 -20.59 10.15
C MET A 1 18.04 -19.76 11.44
N ARG A 2 17.08 -19.91 12.37
CA ARG A 2 17.08 -19.19 13.67
C ARG A 2 16.81 -20.09 14.89
N PHE A 3 16.77 -21.41 14.68
CA PHE A 3 16.38 -22.39 15.71
C PHE A 3 17.59 -23.01 16.44
N ASN A 4 18.82 -22.77 15.99
CA ASN A 4 20.01 -23.45 16.53
C ASN A 4 20.66 -22.75 17.73
N VAL A 5 20.34 -21.48 18.01
CA VAL A 5 20.95 -20.73 19.13
C VAL A 5 20.32 -21.08 20.48
N LEU A 6 19.04 -21.47 20.49
CA LEU A 6 18.33 -21.84 21.73
C LEU A 6 18.76 -23.21 22.27
N ILE A 7 19.19 -24.13 21.41
CA ILE A 7 19.66 -25.47 21.81
C ILE A 7 21.07 -25.42 22.41
N SER A 8 21.91 -24.46 21.99
CA SER A 8 23.25 -24.27 22.54
C SER A 8 23.24 -23.74 23.99
N LEU A 9 22.23 -22.94 24.34
CA LEU A 9 22.09 -22.35 25.68
C LEU A 9 21.58 -23.36 26.71
N THR A 10 20.74 -24.32 26.31
CA THR A 10 20.27 -25.39 27.22
C THR A 10 21.37 -26.40 27.54
N PHE A 11 22.28 -26.69 26.59
CA PHE A 11 23.42 -27.60 26.83
C PHE A 11 24.46 -27.04 27.80
N LEU A 12 24.64 -25.71 27.83
CA LEU A 12 25.56 -25.08 28.78
C LEU A 12 25.00 -25.06 30.20
N ALA A 13 23.68 -24.96 30.34
CA ALA A 13 23.01 -24.99 31.65
C ALA A 13 23.04 -26.40 32.28
N THR A 14 22.91 -27.47 31.50
CA THR A 14 23.03 -28.85 32.00
C THR A 14 24.48 -29.25 32.33
N PHE A 15 25.48 -28.69 31.64
CA PHE A 15 26.89 -28.99 31.93
C PHE A 15 27.37 -28.38 33.26
N VAL A 16 26.80 -27.24 33.67
CA VAL A 16 27.09 -26.63 34.98
C VAL A 16 26.39 -27.39 36.11
N ALA A 17 25.15 -27.85 35.89
CA ALA A 17 24.43 -28.65 36.89
C ALA A 17 24.99 -30.08 37.08
N GLY A 18 25.53 -30.69 36.01
CA GLY A 18 26.11 -32.04 36.05
C GLY A 18 27.51 -32.15 36.65
N ARG A 19 28.18 -31.03 36.94
CA ARG A 19 29.53 -31.02 37.52
C ARG A 19 29.58 -30.79 39.03
N ALA A 20 28.41 -30.82 39.69
CA ALA A 20 28.28 -30.84 41.15
C ALA A 20 28.16 -32.28 41.70
N VAL A 21 28.92 -33.23 41.14
CA VAL A 21 29.11 -34.54 41.77
C VAL A 21 30.33 -34.44 42.69
N ILE A 22 30.00 -34.52 43.97
CA ILE A 22 30.78 -34.37 45.21
C ILE A 22 32.02 -35.28 45.27
N PRO A 23 33.21 -34.78 45.64
CA PRO A 23 34.11 -35.49 46.52
C PRO A 23 33.87 -35.03 47.96
N THR A 24 33.50 -36.00 48.80
CA THR A 24 33.43 -35.87 50.25
C THR A 24 34.84 -35.64 50.78
N ASP A 25 35.06 -34.50 51.44
CA ASP A 25 35.80 -34.39 52.72
C ASP A 25 36.05 -32.91 53.04
N GLY A 26 35.41 -32.42 54.11
CA GLY A 26 35.66 -31.09 54.66
C GLY A 26 34.38 -30.28 54.87
N ALA A 27 34.02 -30.07 56.13
CA ALA A 27 32.92 -29.24 56.56
C ALA A 27 33.06 -27.79 56.06
N LEU A 28 32.25 -27.39 55.09
CA LEU A 28 31.99 -25.99 54.75
C LEU A 28 30.48 -25.80 54.61
N SER A 29 29.98 -24.72 55.22
CA SER A 29 28.56 -24.41 55.38
C SER A 29 27.83 -24.37 54.03
N PRO A 30 26.79 -25.19 53.81
CA PRO A 30 26.05 -25.25 52.55
C PRO A 30 25.22 -23.98 52.23
N CYS A 31 25.16 -23.01 53.16
CA CYS A 31 24.42 -21.76 52.95
C CYS A 31 25.23 -20.68 52.19
N SER A 32 26.56 -20.66 52.28
CA SER A 32 27.36 -19.56 51.70
C SER A 32 27.67 -19.70 50.20
N GLU A 33 27.77 -20.93 49.68
CA GLU A 33 28.03 -21.15 48.24
C GLU A 33 26.78 -20.96 47.37
N LEU A 34 25.60 -21.28 47.92
CA LEU A 34 24.32 -21.05 47.24
C LEU A 34 24.01 -19.56 47.10
N GLU A 35 24.20 -18.76 48.15
CA GLU A 35 24.06 -17.30 48.08
C GLU A 35 25.07 -16.66 47.11
N ALA A 36 26.30 -17.19 47.04
CA ALA A 36 27.31 -16.72 46.09
C ALA A 36 26.94 -17.04 44.63
N LEU A 37 26.33 -18.19 44.36
CA LEU A 37 25.83 -18.59 43.04
C LEU A 37 24.61 -17.76 42.61
N GLU A 38 23.67 -17.48 43.52
CA GLU A 38 22.52 -16.61 43.25
C GLU A 38 22.97 -15.18 42.95
N GLY A 39 23.90 -14.62 43.75
CA GLY A 39 24.48 -13.30 43.51
C GLY A 39 25.26 -13.20 42.18
N ALA A 40 25.91 -14.28 41.73
CA ALA A 40 26.57 -14.35 40.43
C ALA A 40 25.57 -14.42 39.27
N ALA A 41 24.49 -15.19 39.44
CA ALA A 41 23.42 -15.31 38.45
C ALA A 41 22.67 -13.98 38.25
N GLU A 42 22.34 -13.25 39.32
CA GLU A 42 21.70 -11.93 39.21
C GLU A 42 22.60 -10.90 38.50
N LYS A 43 23.90 -10.89 38.79
CA LYS A 43 24.87 -10.02 38.09
C LYS A 43 24.98 -10.37 36.61
N LEU A 44 24.95 -11.66 36.26
CA LEU A 44 24.97 -12.12 34.86
C LEU A 44 23.68 -11.71 34.12
N TRP A 45 22.53 -11.90 34.74
CA TRP A 45 21.23 -11.47 34.19
C TRP A 45 21.17 -9.94 34.02
N GLY A 46 21.62 -9.17 35.00
CA GLY A 46 21.74 -7.72 34.91
C GLY A 46 22.63 -7.27 33.75
N ALA A 47 23.79 -7.91 33.56
CA ALA A 47 24.70 -7.62 32.46
C ALA A 47 24.12 -7.99 31.08
N ILE A 48 23.44 -9.13 30.96
CA ILE A 48 22.75 -9.56 29.73
C ILE A 48 21.63 -8.58 29.38
N MET A 49 20.81 -8.20 30.35
CA MET A 49 19.71 -7.25 30.16
C MET A 49 20.24 -5.86 29.78
N PHE A 50 21.29 -5.37 30.43
CA PHE A 50 21.94 -4.09 30.10
C PHE A 50 22.54 -4.09 28.69
N ARG A 51 23.25 -5.16 28.29
CA ARG A 51 23.79 -5.32 26.93
C ARG A 51 22.68 -5.38 25.87
N SER A 52 21.57 -6.06 26.15
CA SER A 52 20.43 -6.12 25.23
C SER A 52 19.75 -4.76 25.05
N SER A 53 19.65 -3.96 26.13
CA SER A 53 19.12 -2.60 26.11
C SER A 53 20.00 -1.66 25.27
N ASN A 54 21.32 -1.72 25.46
CA ASN A 54 22.26 -0.91 24.69
C ASN A 54 22.31 -1.33 23.22
N ALA A 55 22.23 -2.63 22.91
CA ALA A 55 22.13 -3.12 21.54
C ALA A 55 20.84 -2.64 20.84
N LYS A 56 19.71 -2.60 21.57
CA LYS A 56 18.44 -2.05 21.05
C LYS A 56 18.55 -0.54 20.79
N LYS A 57 19.16 0.22 21.70
CA LYS A 57 19.40 1.67 21.52
C LYS A 57 20.33 1.94 20.33
N ALA A 58 21.43 1.20 20.21
CA ALA A 58 22.36 1.32 19.07
C ALA A 58 21.67 1.01 17.74
N ARG A 59 20.85 -0.03 17.67
CA ARG A 59 20.08 -0.35 16.46
C ARG A 59 19.04 0.72 16.12
N ILE A 60 18.34 1.28 17.12
CA ILE A 60 17.42 2.41 16.89
C ILE A 60 18.19 3.63 16.38
N ALA A 61 19.34 3.95 16.96
CA ALA A 61 20.19 5.06 16.52
C ALA A 61 20.69 4.86 15.08
N LEU A 62 21.00 3.63 14.69
CA LEU A 62 21.40 3.28 13.32
C LEU A 62 20.23 3.36 12.32
N GLU A 63 19.02 2.94 12.72
CA GLU A 63 17.82 2.96 11.88
C GLU A 63 17.15 4.35 11.79
N ALA A 64 17.36 5.22 12.78
CA ALA A 64 16.78 6.56 12.86
C ALA A 64 17.07 7.46 11.65
N PRO A 65 18.32 7.62 11.17
CA PRO A 65 18.62 8.47 10.02
C PRO A 65 17.94 7.96 8.74
N ALA A 66 17.95 6.65 8.49
CA ALA A 66 17.28 6.05 7.34
C ALA A 66 15.75 6.26 7.39
N LYS A 67 15.13 6.15 8.58
CA LYS A 67 13.70 6.45 8.78
C LYS A 67 13.39 7.93 8.57
N ALA A 68 14.27 8.83 9.03
CA ALA A 68 14.13 10.28 8.85
C ALA A 68 14.23 10.67 7.37
N GLU A 69 15.22 10.14 6.65
CA GLU A 69 15.39 10.37 5.21
C GLU A 69 14.19 9.83 4.41
N ALA A 70 13.71 8.63 4.73
CA ALA A 70 12.52 8.06 4.11
C ALA A 70 11.27 8.93 4.39
N LYS A 71 11.14 9.50 5.58
CA LYS A 71 10.06 10.44 5.93
C LYS A 71 10.19 11.74 5.12
N ALA A 72 11.38 12.32 5.01
CA ALA A 72 11.62 13.53 4.21
C ALA A 72 11.24 13.32 2.74
N LYS A 73 11.68 12.20 2.13
CA LYS A 73 11.31 11.81 0.77
C LYS A 73 9.79 11.66 0.59
N ARG A 74 9.08 11.12 1.59
CA ARG A 74 7.60 11.02 1.57
C ARG A 74 6.93 12.40 1.63
N ILE A 75 7.44 13.32 2.45
CA ILE A 75 6.92 14.70 2.57
C ILE A 75 7.13 15.43 1.24
N GLU A 76 8.32 15.35 0.66
CA GLU A 76 8.62 15.99 -0.62
C GLU A 76 7.72 15.44 -1.74
N ALA A 77 7.52 14.12 -1.80
CA ALA A 77 6.61 13.50 -2.75
C ALA A 77 5.15 13.99 -2.57
N ALA A 78 4.69 14.14 -1.32
CA ALA A 78 3.37 14.68 -1.02
C ALA A 78 3.24 16.15 -1.46
N GLN A 79 4.26 16.99 -1.24
CA GLN A 79 4.28 18.39 -1.70
C GLN A 79 4.24 18.49 -3.23
N ARG A 80 5.02 17.66 -3.94
CA ARG A 80 4.99 17.58 -5.41
C ARG A 80 3.61 17.15 -5.92
N ALA A 81 2.99 16.17 -5.27
CA ALA A 81 1.64 15.73 -5.61
C ALA A 81 0.60 16.83 -5.35
N ALA A 82 0.70 17.56 -4.24
CA ALA A 82 -0.17 18.69 -3.92
C ALA A 82 -0.07 19.80 -4.97
N LYS A 83 1.15 20.13 -5.42
CA LYS A 83 1.38 21.11 -6.50
C LYS A 83 0.71 20.70 -7.80
N LYS A 84 0.86 19.44 -8.21
CA LYS A 84 0.19 18.91 -9.41
C LYS A 84 -1.34 18.86 -9.27
N TYR A 85 -1.81 18.47 -8.09
CA TYR A 85 -3.23 18.44 -7.78
C TYR A 85 -3.85 19.84 -7.87
N LYS A 86 -3.18 20.86 -7.33
CA LYS A 86 -3.60 22.27 -7.46
C LYS A 86 -3.70 22.73 -8.92
N GLY A 87 -2.79 22.26 -9.77
CA GLY A 87 -2.82 22.51 -11.21
C GLY A 87 -3.74 21.57 -12.01
N THR A 88 -4.54 20.72 -11.35
CA THR A 88 -5.44 19.79 -12.04
C THR A 88 -6.77 20.47 -12.38
N THR A 89 -7.18 20.40 -13.65
CA THR A 89 -8.43 21.00 -14.14
C THR A 89 -9.58 19.99 -14.21
N ASN A 90 -10.82 20.48 -14.34
CA ASN A 90 -12.06 19.69 -14.42
C ASN A 90 -12.33 18.78 -13.21
N LEU A 91 -11.83 19.14 -12.03
CA LEU A 91 -12.19 18.42 -10.79
C LEU A 91 -13.69 18.59 -10.52
N PRO A 92 -14.43 17.50 -10.22
CA PRO A 92 -15.86 17.60 -9.95
C PRO A 92 -16.14 18.39 -8.67
N ASP A 93 -17.32 19.00 -8.55
CA ASP A 93 -17.71 19.67 -7.31
C ASP A 93 -17.73 18.68 -6.15
N ARG A 94 -17.39 19.10 -4.93
CA ARG A 94 -17.31 18.19 -3.78
C ARG A 94 -18.63 17.44 -3.53
N LYS A 95 -19.75 18.09 -3.83
CA LYS A 95 -21.12 17.58 -3.71
C LYS A 95 -21.58 16.74 -4.91
N THR A 96 -20.83 16.68 -6.01
CA THR A 96 -21.19 15.81 -7.15
C THR A 96 -21.20 14.36 -6.70
N THR A 97 -22.24 13.61 -7.03
CA THR A 97 -22.36 12.19 -6.74
C THR A 97 -22.21 11.35 -8.01
N PHE A 98 -21.63 10.16 -7.88
CA PHE A 98 -21.35 9.22 -8.94
C PHE A 98 -21.91 7.86 -8.52
N HIS A 99 -23.05 7.48 -9.10
CA HIS A 99 -23.71 6.21 -8.79
C HIS A 99 -23.18 5.10 -9.69
N VAL A 100 -22.60 4.08 -9.08
CA VAL A 100 -22.17 2.85 -9.73
C VAL A 100 -23.20 1.77 -9.41
N PRO A 101 -23.90 1.24 -10.42
CA PRO A 101 -24.82 0.13 -10.21
C PRO A 101 -24.09 -1.08 -9.63
N GLY A 102 -24.78 -1.78 -8.75
CA GLY A 102 -24.35 -3.09 -8.27
C GLY A 102 -24.50 -4.14 -9.35
N ALA A 103 -24.21 -5.39 -9.00
CA ALA A 103 -24.49 -6.53 -9.86
C ALA A 103 -25.13 -7.69 -9.11
N PRO A 104 -26.09 -8.40 -9.76
CA PRO A 104 -26.59 -9.68 -9.30
C PRO A 104 -25.54 -10.76 -9.58
N ALA A 105 -24.41 -10.70 -8.88
CA ALA A 105 -23.40 -11.76 -8.88
C ALA A 105 -23.55 -12.64 -7.63
N THR A 106 -22.84 -13.76 -7.55
CA THR A 106 -22.73 -14.57 -6.33
C THR A 106 -21.27 -14.55 -5.87
N PRO A 107 -20.92 -13.87 -4.76
CA PRO A 107 -21.78 -13.05 -3.90
C PRO A 107 -22.24 -11.74 -4.57
N ALA A 108 -23.38 -11.22 -4.14
CA ALA A 108 -23.97 -10.00 -4.69
C ALA A 108 -23.04 -8.81 -4.48
N LYS A 109 -22.84 -8.02 -5.53
CA LYS A 109 -22.03 -6.79 -5.45
C LYS A 109 -22.98 -5.61 -5.24
N PRO A 110 -22.94 -4.94 -4.07
CA PRO A 110 -23.83 -3.84 -3.79
C PRO A 110 -23.51 -2.62 -4.68
N ALA A 111 -24.54 -1.84 -5.00
CA ALA A 111 -24.35 -0.54 -5.63
C ALA A 111 -23.51 0.39 -4.75
N ARG A 112 -22.72 1.26 -5.38
CA ARG A 112 -21.83 2.20 -4.69
C ARG A 112 -22.10 3.62 -5.15
N THR A 113 -22.06 4.56 -4.22
CA THR A 113 -22.12 5.99 -4.54
C THR A 113 -20.83 6.65 -4.08
N TYR A 114 -20.15 7.30 -5.02
CA TYR A 114 -18.96 8.10 -4.73
C TYR A 114 -19.32 9.58 -4.77
N THR A 115 -18.61 10.37 -3.99
CA THR A 115 -18.73 11.83 -3.97
C THR A 115 -17.59 12.48 -4.76
N GLY A 116 -17.72 13.77 -5.05
CA GLY A 116 -16.63 14.55 -5.63
C GLY A 116 -15.42 14.65 -4.70
N VAL A 117 -15.62 14.51 -3.39
CA VAL A 117 -14.53 14.37 -2.41
C VAL A 117 -13.72 13.10 -2.69
N ASP A 118 -14.40 11.97 -2.92
CA ASP A 118 -13.72 10.69 -3.21
C ASP A 118 -12.94 10.76 -4.53
N VAL A 119 -13.54 11.34 -5.57
CA VAL A 119 -12.85 11.54 -6.85
C VAL A 119 -11.62 12.43 -6.70
N ARG A 120 -11.74 13.56 -5.99
CA ARG A 120 -10.63 14.48 -5.72
C ARG A 120 -9.51 13.80 -4.93
N LYS A 121 -9.86 13.03 -3.91
CA LYS A 121 -8.90 12.23 -3.12
C LYS A 121 -8.18 11.21 -4.01
N ALA A 122 -8.90 10.49 -4.86
CA ALA A 122 -8.31 9.54 -5.80
C ALA A 122 -7.37 10.22 -6.82
N VAL A 123 -7.70 11.42 -7.30
CA VAL A 123 -6.79 12.20 -8.17
C VAL A 123 -5.51 12.59 -7.44
N TYR A 124 -5.61 13.06 -6.19
CA TYR A 124 -4.45 13.39 -5.37
C TYR A 124 -3.55 12.17 -5.12
N GLU A 125 -4.13 11.04 -4.72
CA GLU A 125 -3.39 9.78 -4.52
C GLU A 125 -2.79 9.26 -5.83
N GLY A 126 -3.49 9.43 -6.96
CA GLY A 126 -2.94 9.14 -8.29
C GLY A 126 -1.70 9.97 -8.63
N HIS A 127 -1.63 11.24 -8.21
CA HIS A 127 -0.41 12.05 -8.37
C HIS A 127 0.74 11.57 -7.49
N LYS A 128 0.45 11.17 -6.24
CA LYS A 128 1.45 10.55 -5.35
C LYS A 128 2.00 9.26 -5.94
N GLU A 129 1.11 8.39 -6.41
CA GLU A 129 1.49 7.13 -7.05
C GLU A 129 2.33 7.37 -8.31
N ALA A 130 1.95 8.38 -9.12
CA ALA A 130 2.70 8.72 -10.32
C ALA A 130 4.15 9.13 -10.04
N ASP A 131 4.44 9.78 -8.91
CA ASP A 131 5.82 10.09 -8.52
C ASP A 131 6.51 8.90 -7.87
N ARG A 132 5.81 8.12 -7.05
CA ARG A 132 6.34 6.90 -6.45
C ARG A 132 6.88 5.94 -7.51
N ILE A 133 6.14 5.72 -8.59
CA ILE A 133 6.47 4.70 -9.59
C ILE A 133 7.61 5.08 -10.54
N LYS A 134 7.95 6.37 -10.68
CA LYS A 134 8.99 6.83 -11.63
C LYS A 134 10.35 6.19 -11.39
N ASN A 135 10.68 5.96 -10.13
CA ASN A 135 11.98 5.44 -9.71
C ASN A 135 11.93 3.93 -9.41
N LEU A 136 10.85 3.24 -9.78
CA LEU A 136 10.69 1.81 -9.55
C LEU A 136 11.02 0.99 -10.80
N SER A 137 11.40 -0.27 -10.60
CA SER A 137 11.58 -1.23 -11.68
C SER A 137 10.28 -1.46 -12.46
N LYS A 138 10.38 -1.84 -13.74
CA LYS A 138 9.23 -2.11 -14.62
C LYS A 138 8.23 -3.09 -13.98
N THR A 139 8.71 -4.12 -13.28
CA THR A 139 7.84 -5.09 -12.57
C THR A 139 7.02 -4.43 -11.47
N LYS A 140 7.63 -3.54 -10.68
CA LYS A 140 6.92 -2.78 -9.63
C LYS A 140 6.00 -1.70 -10.21
N GLN A 141 6.34 -1.13 -11.36
CA GLN A 141 5.44 -0.23 -12.09
C GLN A 141 4.21 -0.98 -12.60
N LYS A 142 4.37 -2.23 -13.06
CA LYS A 142 3.24 -3.07 -13.50
C LYS A 142 2.26 -3.40 -12.38
N SER A 143 2.69 -3.46 -11.11
CA SER A 143 1.79 -3.70 -9.96
C SER A 143 1.17 -2.43 -9.36
N SER A 144 1.57 -1.24 -9.83
CA SER A 144 0.99 0.06 -9.46
C SER A 144 -0.53 0.11 -9.61
N LEU A 145 -1.21 0.86 -8.73
CA LEU A 145 -2.64 1.15 -8.88
C LEU A 145 -2.92 2.14 -10.04
N LEU A 146 -1.93 2.94 -10.42
CA LEU A 146 -2.01 3.86 -11.55
C LEU A 146 -1.71 3.10 -12.85
N LYS A 147 -2.72 2.91 -13.69
CA LYS A 147 -2.61 2.20 -14.98
C LYS A 147 -2.82 3.16 -16.15
N PRO A 148 -2.29 2.86 -17.34
CA PRO A 148 -2.65 3.59 -18.55
C PRO A 148 -4.11 3.28 -18.93
N PHE A 149 -4.86 4.33 -19.25
CA PHE A 149 -6.21 4.25 -19.79
C PHE A 149 -6.20 4.71 -21.25
N HIS A 150 -6.45 3.75 -22.14
CA HIS A 150 -6.36 3.97 -23.58
C HIS A 150 -7.71 4.28 -24.24
N ASN A 151 -8.83 4.24 -23.49
CA ASN A 151 -10.19 4.37 -24.02
C ASN A 151 -10.39 3.55 -25.30
N ARG A 152 -9.96 2.27 -25.26
CA ARG A 152 -10.06 1.34 -26.39
C ARG A 152 -11.54 1.01 -26.67
N LEU A 153 -11.78 0.14 -27.63
CA LEU A 153 -13.14 -0.32 -27.90
C LEU A 153 -13.68 -1.06 -26.66
N HIS A 154 -14.78 -0.56 -26.11
CA HIS A 154 -15.53 -1.16 -25.01
C HIS A 154 -16.72 -1.91 -25.61
N GLU A 155 -16.95 -3.16 -25.19
CA GLU A 155 -18.12 -3.90 -25.64
C GLU A 155 -19.39 -3.23 -25.08
N VAL A 156 -20.34 -3.00 -25.98
CA VAL A 156 -21.67 -2.52 -25.59
C VAL A 156 -22.43 -3.70 -24.95
N PRO A 157 -23.32 -3.49 -23.97
CA PRO A 157 -24.11 -4.55 -23.30
C PRO A 157 -25.03 -5.42 -24.17
N ARG A 158 -24.89 -5.40 -25.51
CA ARG A 158 -25.74 -6.19 -26.42
C ARG A 158 -24.95 -7.34 -27.03
N PRO A 159 -25.50 -8.56 -27.09
CA PRO A 159 -24.90 -9.63 -27.88
C PRO A 159 -24.78 -9.14 -29.33
N ARG A 160 -23.56 -9.20 -29.89
CA ARG A 160 -23.18 -8.66 -31.23
C ARG A 160 -23.02 -7.13 -31.34
N GLY A 161 -22.98 -6.39 -30.24
CA GLY A 161 -22.66 -4.96 -30.29
C GLY A 161 -21.21 -4.71 -30.72
N ALA A 162 -20.99 -3.93 -31.78
CA ALA A 162 -19.65 -3.48 -32.15
C ALA A 162 -19.01 -2.73 -30.96
N ALA A 163 -17.79 -3.11 -30.60
CA ALA A 163 -17.07 -2.46 -29.52
C ALA A 163 -16.77 -1.00 -29.93
N ARG A 164 -17.08 -0.03 -29.05
CA ARG A 164 -16.91 1.41 -29.32
C ARG A 164 -16.19 2.08 -28.15
N PRO A 165 -15.40 3.14 -28.37
CA PRO A 165 -14.84 3.93 -27.28
C PRO A 165 -15.96 4.47 -26.38
N LEU A 166 -15.67 4.74 -25.11
CA LEU A 166 -16.66 5.31 -24.21
C LEU A 166 -17.18 6.64 -24.76
N LYS A 167 -18.49 6.68 -25.06
CA LYS A 167 -19.17 7.88 -25.54
C LYS A 167 -18.93 9.02 -24.55
N ASN A 168 -18.45 10.16 -25.04
CA ASN A 168 -18.12 11.36 -24.25
C ASN A 168 -16.95 11.20 -23.28
N MET A 169 -16.09 10.19 -23.45
CA MET A 169 -14.77 10.13 -22.82
C MET A 169 -13.71 10.51 -23.86
N LYS A 170 -13.45 11.81 -24.02
CA LYS A 170 -12.42 12.31 -24.96
C LYS A 170 -11.03 12.16 -24.35
N VAL A 171 -10.51 10.94 -24.39
CA VAL A 171 -9.09 10.65 -24.13
C VAL A 171 -8.40 10.61 -25.48
N LEU A 172 -7.44 11.51 -25.67
CA LEU A 172 -6.76 11.65 -26.95
C LEU A 172 -5.88 10.41 -27.22
N PRO A 173 -5.76 10.01 -28.51
CA PRO A 173 -4.99 8.83 -28.90
C PRO A 173 -3.54 8.96 -28.47
N ASN A 174 -2.91 7.82 -28.18
CA ASN A 174 -1.53 7.75 -27.70
C ASN A 174 -0.57 8.30 -28.77
N ASN A 175 -0.11 9.54 -28.61
CA ASN A 175 0.94 10.12 -29.44
C ASN A 175 1.84 11.05 -28.61
N ALA A 176 2.96 11.47 -29.18
CA ALA A 176 3.95 12.29 -28.46
C ALA A 176 3.38 13.58 -27.84
N ARG A 177 2.32 14.15 -28.43
CA ARG A 177 1.66 15.38 -27.96
C ARG A 177 0.53 15.12 -26.95
N HIS A 178 0.05 13.88 -26.86
CA HIS A 178 -1.06 13.47 -26.03
C HIS A 178 -0.75 12.13 -25.37
N PRO A 179 -0.15 12.13 -24.17
CA PRO A 179 0.10 10.89 -23.45
C PRO A 179 -1.24 10.19 -23.14
N PRO A 180 -1.22 8.86 -22.99
CA PRO A 180 -2.43 8.12 -22.70
C PRO A 180 -3.08 8.66 -21.42
N GLY A 181 -4.40 8.49 -21.31
CA GLY A 181 -5.08 8.67 -20.05
C GLY A 181 -4.43 7.80 -18.97
N LYS A 182 -4.66 8.15 -17.72
CA LYS A 182 -4.31 7.33 -16.57
C LYS A 182 -5.55 7.09 -15.75
N GLU A 183 -5.77 5.85 -15.37
CA GLU A 183 -6.80 5.46 -14.44
C GLU A 183 -6.21 5.23 -13.06
N PHE A 184 -6.96 5.64 -12.03
CA PHE A 184 -6.64 5.35 -10.64
C PHE A 184 -7.92 4.91 -9.91
N PRO A 185 -7.87 3.88 -9.05
CA PRO A 185 -9.03 3.39 -8.33
C PRO A 185 -9.63 4.41 -7.37
N LEU A 186 -10.96 4.42 -7.31
CA LEU A 186 -11.67 4.97 -6.17
C LEU A 186 -11.76 3.90 -5.10
N TYR A 187 -11.46 4.27 -3.87
CA TYR A 187 -11.68 3.43 -2.70
C TYR A 187 -13.16 3.41 -2.35
N GLU A 188 -13.66 2.29 -1.85
CA GLU A 188 -15.00 2.24 -1.29
C GLU A 188 -15.18 3.34 -0.22
N PRO A 189 -16.33 4.05 -0.18
CA PRO A 189 -16.55 5.11 0.79
C PRO A 189 -16.33 4.61 2.22
N GLY A 190 -15.45 5.27 2.97
CA GLY A 190 -15.10 4.88 4.34
C GLY A 190 -14.20 3.64 4.48
N SER A 191 -13.63 3.13 3.37
CA SER A 191 -12.85 1.90 3.36
C SER A 191 -11.51 2.07 2.63
N THR A 192 -10.57 1.17 2.90
CA THR A 192 -9.28 1.06 2.19
C THR A 192 -9.35 0.07 1.02
N THR A 193 -10.50 -0.58 0.83
CA THR A 193 -10.74 -1.52 -0.26
C THR A 193 -10.94 -0.77 -1.57
N LEU A 194 -10.37 -1.29 -2.65
CA LEU A 194 -10.55 -0.74 -4.00
C LEU A 194 -11.97 -1.01 -4.46
N GLY A 195 -12.69 0.05 -4.84
CA GLY A 195 -14.00 -0.08 -5.44
C GLY A 195 -13.96 -0.42 -6.93
N PRO A 196 -15.13 -0.64 -7.56
CA PRO A 196 -15.25 -0.88 -9.00
C PRO A 196 -14.91 0.34 -9.88
N ALA A 197 -14.99 1.56 -9.32
CA ALA A 197 -14.80 2.78 -10.08
C ALA A 197 -13.34 3.20 -10.19
N ARG A 198 -13.03 3.93 -11.27
CA ARG A 198 -11.73 4.53 -11.57
C ARG A 198 -11.92 5.98 -11.99
N VAL A 199 -11.04 6.87 -11.54
CA VAL A 199 -10.96 8.24 -12.07
C VAL A 199 -9.98 8.26 -13.23
N ILE A 200 -10.39 8.88 -14.34
CA ILE A 200 -9.55 9.05 -15.52
C ILE A 200 -8.97 10.45 -15.53
N THR A 201 -7.64 10.53 -15.60
CA THR A 201 -6.88 11.78 -15.76
C THR A 201 -6.07 11.74 -17.04
N GLN A 202 -5.77 12.88 -17.64
CA GLN A 202 -4.87 12.95 -18.80
C GLN A 202 -4.03 14.23 -18.71
N LYS A 203 -2.77 14.17 -19.12
CA LYS A 203 -1.99 15.41 -19.30
C LYS A 203 -2.42 16.12 -20.57
N THR A 204 -2.58 17.42 -20.47
CA THR A 204 -2.82 18.35 -21.58
C THR A 204 -1.51 18.66 -22.32
N LYS A 205 -1.60 19.32 -23.48
CA LYS A 205 -0.39 19.75 -24.24
C LYS A 205 0.47 20.72 -23.42
N GLN A 206 -0.17 21.51 -22.57
CA GLN A 206 0.43 22.48 -21.67
C GLN A 206 1.07 21.84 -20.43
N GLY A 207 1.04 20.50 -20.31
CA GLY A 207 1.68 19.77 -19.22
C GLY A 207 0.83 19.63 -17.94
N HIS A 208 -0.27 20.38 -17.81
CA HIS A 208 -1.21 20.24 -16.69
C HIS A 208 -2.07 18.97 -16.82
N THR A 209 -2.53 18.43 -15.70
CA THR A 209 -3.44 17.28 -15.67
C THR A 209 -4.89 17.74 -15.72
N THR A 210 -5.74 17.04 -16.47
CA THR A 210 -7.19 17.28 -16.48
C THR A 210 -7.94 16.00 -16.14
N VAL A 211 -8.99 16.09 -15.34
CA VAL A 211 -9.91 14.97 -15.10
C VAL A 211 -10.83 14.82 -16.31
N LYS A 212 -10.89 13.61 -16.87
CA LYS A 212 -11.74 13.26 -18.02
C LYS A 212 -13.09 12.68 -17.60
N GLY A 213 -13.16 12.12 -16.40
CA GLY A 213 -14.38 11.59 -15.81
C GLY A 213 -14.12 10.41 -14.88
N VAL A 214 -15.20 9.78 -14.46
CA VAL A 214 -15.19 8.54 -13.70
C VAL A 214 -15.71 7.43 -14.61
N VAL A 215 -15.05 6.28 -14.56
CA VAL A 215 -15.50 5.03 -15.20
C VAL A 215 -15.69 3.97 -14.14
N SER A 216 -16.46 2.94 -14.45
CA SER A 216 -16.58 1.74 -13.62
C SER A 216 -16.60 0.52 -14.49
N HIS A 217 -16.05 -0.58 -13.98
CA HIS A 217 -16.29 -1.91 -14.54
C HIS A 217 -17.77 -2.29 -14.42
N ASP A 218 -18.28 -3.04 -15.38
CA ASP A 218 -19.58 -3.69 -15.32
C ASP A 218 -19.49 -4.85 -14.34
N GLN A 219 -20.02 -4.63 -13.14
CA GLN A 219 -19.88 -5.58 -12.04
C GLN A 219 -20.55 -6.94 -12.31
N SER A 220 -21.46 -7.00 -13.30
CA SER A 220 -22.25 -8.18 -13.66
C SER A 220 -21.53 -9.15 -14.58
N ARG A 221 -20.46 -8.70 -15.26
CA ARG A 221 -19.69 -9.55 -16.17
C ARG A 221 -18.63 -10.35 -15.40
N GLN A 222 -18.46 -11.60 -15.81
CA GLN A 222 -17.34 -12.43 -15.36
C GLN A 222 -16.03 -11.93 -16.01
N PRO A 223 -14.89 -11.91 -15.28
CA PRO A 223 -13.60 -11.56 -15.86
C PRO A 223 -13.23 -12.52 -16.99
N GLY A 224 -12.65 -12.00 -18.07
CA GLY A 224 -12.09 -12.81 -19.16
C GLY A 224 -11.18 -12.01 -20.09
N PRO A 225 -10.45 -12.68 -20.99
CA PRO A 225 -9.47 -12.03 -21.86
C PRO A 225 -10.16 -11.09 -22.85
N GLY A 226 -9.79 -9.80 -22.82
CA GLY A 226 -10.23 -8.80 -23.80
C GLY A 226 -11.41 -7.91 -23.39
N TYR A 227 -12.07 -8.18 -22.25
CA TYR A 227 -13.21 -7.36 -21.81
C TYR A 227 -12.77 -6.01 -21.26
N ASN A 228 -12.91 -4.96 -22.07
CA ASN A 228 -12.96 -3.58 -21.60
C ASN A 228 -14.42 -3.23 -21.32
N ASP A 229 -14.92 -3.69 -20.18
CA ASP A 229 -16.30 -3.56 -19.72
C ASP A 229 -16.61 -2.20 -19.03
N HIS A 230 -15.65 -1.27 -19.08
CA HIS A 230 -15.86 0.03 -18.47
C HIS A 230 -17.10 0.72 -19.06
N PHE A 231 -17.84 1.43 -18.22
CA PHE A 231 -18.82 2.44 -18.63
C PHE A 231 -18.53 3.78 -17.93
N LYS A 232 -18.87 4.88 -18.60
CA LYS A 232 -18.76 6.22 -18.01
C LYS A 232 -19.83 6.40 -16.94
N VAL A 233 -19.41 6.72 -15.72
CA VAL A 233 -20.32 7.06 -14.62
C VAL A 233 -20.68 8.55 -14.74
N LYS A 234 -21.98 8.84 -14.84
CA LYS A 234 -22.46 10.24 -14.90
C LYS A 234 -22.44 10.83 -13.50
N GLY A 235 -21.81 12.00 -13.37
CA GLY A 235 -21.90 12.80 -12.14
C GLY A 235 -23.23 13.56 -12.08
N LYS A 236 -23.91 13.52 -10.94
CA LYS A 236 -25.09 14.35 -10.65
C LYS A 236 -24.71 15.45 -9.67
N LYS A 237 -25.10 16.70 -9.94
CA LYS A 237 -24.96 17.79 -8.98
C LYS A 237 -26.19 17.80 -8.09
N HIS A 238 -25.97 17.92 -6.79
CA HIS A 238 -26.99 18.23 -5.79
C HIS A 238 -26.98 19.73 -5.53
#